data_AF-E1WXG4-F1
#
_entry.id   AF-E1WXG4-F1
#
_cell.length_a   1.000
_cell.length_b   1.000
_cell.length_c   1.000
_cell.angle_alpha   90.00
_cell.angle_beta   90.00
_cell.angle_gamma   90.00
#
_symmetry.space_group_name_H-M   'P 1'
#
loop_
_entity.id
_entity.type
_entity.pdbx_description
1 polymer ?
#
loop_
_entity_poly.entity_id
_entity_poly.type
_entity_poly.pdbx_seq_one_letter_code
_entity_poly.pdbx_strand_id
1 'polypeptide(L)'
;MKIIIALSFLISMPIFAQKKAPFLNKLRCTNSVLGAVSSLGEPKEWKKNLDASVSSDFEGGGSVTIDVEKSKSTLTSNQNGLLLKLEFSEPDCKMKVLKISSSSGGFLDRDLDQLLKKEKRGVIYLWSPHMSLSVYELVEMKKYLSSLKIPVTILLDLNADIDFANKSLQKYDLPLEYLKRMNSRKLENFGATIHYPSTIFYKDGELVKRVPGFNGKKSLQDLIKKYLGEI
;
A
#
# COMPACT_ATOMS: atom_id res chain seq x y z
N MET A 1 32.80 -42.33 33.62
CA MET A 1 32.24 -42.52 32.26
C MET A 1 31.31 -41.35 31.96
N LYS A 2 31.69 -40.45 31.03
CA LYS A 2 30.84 -39.33 30.59
C LYS A 2 30.32 -39.65 29.20
N ILE A 3 29.00 -39.73 29.04
CA ILE A 3 28.32 -39.93 27.76
C ILE A 3 27.94 -38.54 27.25
N ILE A 4 28.47 -38.17 26.08
CA ILE A 4 28.11 -36.95 25.35
C ILE A 4 27.08 -37.33 24.30
N ILE A 5 25.85 -36.84 24.45
CA ILE A 5 24.78 -36.97 23.45
C ILE A 5 24.88 -35.75 22.54
N ALA A 6 25.38 -35.95 21.33
CA ALA A 6 25.35 -34.95 20.26
C ALA A 6 24.00 -35.04 19.53
N LEU A 7 23.12 -34.08 19.78
CA LEU A 7 21.83 -33.95 19.12
C LEU A 7 22.00 -33.12 17.85
N SER A 8 22.17 -33.78 16.71
CA SER A 8 22.21 -33.14 15.40
C SER A 8 20.80 -32.84 14.91
N PHE A 9 20.39 -31.57 15.05
CA PHE A 9 19.20 -31.01 14.38
C PHE A 9 19.49 -30.88 12.88
N LEU A 10 19.07 -31.88 12.10
CA LEU A 10 18.90 -31.75 10.65
C LEU A 10 17.63 -30.94 10.38
N ILE A 11 17.79 -29.62 10.24
CA ILE A 11 16.73 -28.77 9.70
C ILE A 11 16.61 -29.08 8.21
N SER A 12 15.67 -29.97 7.87
CA SER A 12 15.25 -30.21 6.49
C SER A 12 14.58 -28.94 5.97
N MET A 13 15.29 -28.14 5.19
CA MET A 13 14.62 -27.11 4.39
C MET A 13 13.71 -27.81 3.37
N PRO A 14 12.44 -27.41 3.25
CA PRO A 14 11.58 -27.92 2.19
C PRO A 14 12.18 -27.47 0.86
N ILE A 15 12.69 -28.43 0.10
CA ILE A 15 13.10 -28.23 -1.29
C ILE A 15 11.81 -28.00 -2.08
N PHE A 16 11.37 -26.75 -2.17
CA PHE A 16 10.36 -26.33 -3.13
C PHE A 16 10.96 -26.37 -4.54
N ALA A 17 11.09 -27.58 -5.08
CA ALA A 17 11.30 -27.81 -6.50
C ALA A 17 9.97 -27.64 -7.24
N GLN A 18 9.37 -26.43 -7.18
CA GLN A 18 8.41 -26.03 -8.21
C GLN A 18 9.13 -26.16 -9.56
N LYS A 19 8.51 -26.85 -10.52
CA LYS A 19 9.01 -26.95 -11.91
C LYS A 19 9.27 -25.54 -12.43
N LYS A 20 10.52 -25.08 -12.33
CA LYS A 20 10.94 -23.78 -12.87
C LYS A 20 10.53 -23.76 -14.33
N ALA A 21 9.75 -22.77 -14.74
CA ALA A 21 9.38 -22.60 -16.13
C ALA A 21 10.67 -22.65 -16.97
N PRO A 22 10.73 -23.40 -18.10
CA PRO A 22 11.96 -23.56 -18.89
C PRO A 22 12.63 -22.24 -19.30
N PHE A 23 11.85 -21.15 -19.29
CA PHE A 23 12.29 -19.80 -19.58
C PHE A 23 13.18 -19.16 -18.50
N LEU A 24 13.01 -19.53 -17.22
CA LEU A 24 13.82 -18.97 -16.12
C LEU A 24 15.30 -19.34 -16.21
N ASN A 25 15.62 -20.40 -16.96
CA ASN A 25 17.00 -20.83 -17.21
C ASN A 25 17.72 -19.91 -18.22
N LYS A 26 16.99 -19.01 -18.90
CA LYS A 26 17.54 -18.05 -19.86
C LYS A 26 17.74 -16.65 -19.25
N LEU A 27 17.43 -16.47 -17.96
CA LEU A 27 17.64 -15.20 -17.29
C LEU A 27 19.11 -14.82 -17.29
N ARG A 28 19.39 -13.54 -17.52
CA ARG A 28 20.70 -12.97 -17.28
C ARG A 28 20.80 -12.69 -15.79
N CYS A 29 21.95 -12.97 -15.19
CA CYS A 29 22.15 -12.78 -13.76
C CYS A 29 21.12 -13.52 -12.90
N THR A 30 20.80 -14.78 -13.27
CA THR A 30 19.71 -15.60 -12.69
C THR A 30 19.66 -15.54 -11.17
N ASN A 31 20.80 -15.71 -10.49
CA ASN A 31 20.83 -15.71 -9.02
C ASN A 31 20.44 -14.34 -8.44
N SER A 32 20.95 -13.25 -9.01
CA SER A 32 20.61 -11.88 -8.57
C SER A 32 19.15 -11.57 -8.82
N VAL A 33 18.62 -11.94 -10.00
CA VAL A 33 17.23 -11.71 -10.36
C VAL A 33 16.29 -12.49 -9.44
N LEU A 34 16.51 -13.80 -9.28
CA LEU A 34 15.67 -14.65 -8.42
C LEU A 34 15.78 -14.25 -6.94
N GLY A 35 16.97 -13.84 -6.48
CA GLY A 35 17.16 -13.27 -5.15
C GLY A 35 16.31 -12.01 -4.94
N ALA A 36 16.30 -11.10 -5.91
CA ALA A 36 15.45 -9.91 -5.86
C ALA A 36 13.96 -10.26 -5.87
N VAL A 37 13.52 -11.20 -6.71
CA VAL A 37 12.11 -11.68 -6.72
C VAL A 37 11.73 -12.22 -5.34
N SER A 38 12.55 -13.12 -4.76
CA SER A 38 12.25 -13.71 -3.45
C SER A 38 12.21 -12.69 -2.31
N SER A 39 12.97 -11.60 -2.43
CA SER A 39 12.95 -10.50 -1.46
C SER A 39 11.68 -9.65 -1.56
N LEU A 40 10.99 -9.68 -2.71
CA LEU A 40 9.72 -8.98 -2.92
C LEU A 40 8.53 -9.86 -2.49
N GLY A 41 8.60 -11.17 -2.68
CA GLY A 41 7.56 -12.10 -2.23
C GLY A 41 7.67 -13.48 -2.89
N GLU A 42 6.73 -14.36 -2.57
CA GLU A 42 6.64 -15.70 -3.16
C GLU A 42 5.76 -15.70 -4.42
N PRO A 43 6.31 -15.98 -5.61
CA PRO A 43 5.54 -16.06 -6.85
C PRO A 43 4.65 -17.32 -6.86
N LYS A 44 3.40 -17.20 -7.32
CA LYS A 44 2.44 -18.33 -7.40
C LYS A 44 2.82 -19.31 -8.50
N GLU A 45 2.64 -18.86 -9.74
CA GLU A 45 2.88 -19.62 -10.97
C GLU A 45 3.46 -18.69 -12.03
N TRP A 46 4.50 -19.15 -12.73
CA TRP A 46 5.14 -18.38 -13.79
C TRP A 46 4.42 -18.59 -15.13
N LYS A 47 3.94 -17.49 -15.70
CA LYS A 47 3.32 -17.43 -17.02
C LYS A 47 4.33 -16.87 -18.03
N LYS A 48 4.46 -17.54 -19.18
CA LYS A 48 5.30 -17.06 -20.28
C LYS A 48 4.50 -16.11 -21.16
N ASN A 49 5.08 -14.96 -21.49
CA ASN A 49 4.50 -14.00 -22.43
C ASN A 49 5.16 -14.10 -23.82
N LEU A 50 4.61 -13.37 -24.80
CA LEU A 50 5.00 -13.45 -26.20
C LEU A 50 6.38 -12.81 -26.50
N ASP A 51 6.86 -11.94 -25.61
CA ASP A 51 7.93 -10.96 -25.83
C ASP A 51 9.22 -11.26 -25.04
N ALA A 52 9.54 -12.55 -24.86
CA ALA A 52 10.67 -12.96 -24.02
C ALA A 52 10.59 -12.42 -22.58
N SER A 53 9.36 -12.29 -22.07
CA SER A 53 9.08 -11.99 -20.68
C SER A 53 8.35 -13.14 -19.99
N VAL A 54 8.49 -13.21 -18.67
CA VAL A 54 7.70 -14.07 -17.79
C VAL A 54 7.10 -13.23 -16.68
N SER A 55 5.88 -13.56 -16.27
CA SER A 55 5.22 -12.89 -15.16
C SER A 55 4.68 -13.89 -14.15
N SER A 56 4.48 -13.42 -12.92
CA SER A 56 3.83 -14.18 -11.87
C SER A 56 3.15 -13.22 -10.91
N ASP A 57 2.00 -13.64 -10.40
CA ASP A 57 1.36 -12.98 -9.26
C ASP A 57 2.08 -13.42 -7.97
N PHE A 58 2.12 -12.57 -6.95
CA PHE A 58 2.63 -12.97 -5.63
C PHE A 58 1.52 -13.56 -4.75
N GLU A 59 1.85 -14.47 -3.85
CA GLU A 59 0.92 -15.00 -2.84
C GLU A 59 0.32 -13.88 -1.97
N GLY A 60 1.16 -12.91 -1.56
CA GLY A 60 0.75 -11.74 -0.77
C GLY A 60 0.09 -10.59 -1.57
N GLY A 61 -0.20 -10.79 -2.86
CA GLY A 61 -0.77 -9.78 -3.73
C GLY A 61 0.26 -8.95 -4.50
N GLY A 62 -0.18 -8.37 -5.62
CA GLY A 62 0.70 -7.75 -6.62
C GLY A 62 1.29 -8.76 -7.61
N SER A 63 2.19 -8.27 -8.47
CA SER A 63 2.79 -9.07 -9.52
C SER A 63 4.24 -8.69 -9.80
N VAL A 64 4.93 -9.59 -10.48
CA VAL A 64 6.27 -9.40 -11.02
C VAL A 64 6.31 -9.84 -12.47
N THR A 65 7.02 -9.07 -13.28
CA THR A 65 7.37 -9.38 -14.67
C THR A 65 8.87 -9.29 -14.80
N ILE A 66 9.47 -10.25 -15.51
CA ILE A 66 10.89 -10.26 -15.85
C ILE A 66 11.02 -10.27 -17.37
N ASP A 67 11.64 -9.23 -17.91
CA ASP A 67 11.99 -9.10 -19.33
C ASP A 67 13.44 -9.52 -19.53
N VAL A 68 13.71 -10.33 -20.56
CA VAL A 68 15.06 -10.82 -20.87
C VAL A 68 15.54 -10.22 -22.19
N GLU A 69 16.65 -9.48 -22.11
CA GLU A 69 17.35 -8.93 -23.26
C GLU A 69 18.71 -9.62 -23.45
N LYS A 70 19.43 -9.26 -24.52
CA LYS A 70 20.68 -9.93 -24.92
C LYS A 70 21.74 -9.93 -23.81
N SER A 71 21.90 -8.83 -23.08
CA SER A 71 22.94 -8.62 -22.07
C SER A 71 22.42 -8.25 -20.69
N LYS A 72 21.11 -8.25 -20.49
CA LYS A 72 20.48 -7.82 -19.24
C LYS A 72 19.13 -8.46 -18.99
N SER A 73 18.71 -8.46 -17.74
CA SER A 73 17.36 -8.78 -17.30
C SER A 73 16.76 -7.61 -16.55
N THR A 74 15.51 -7.31 -16.87
CA THR A 74 14.75 -6.23 -16.22
C THR A 74 13.65 -6.85 -15.39
N LEU A 75 13.60 -6.53 -14.10
CA LEU A 75 12.53 -6.94 -13.20
C LEU A 75 11.61 -5.74 -12.99
N THR A 76 10.32 -5.91 -13.29
CA THR A 76 9.28 -4.95 -12.96
C THR A 76 8.34 -5.59 -11.95
N SER A 77 8.20 -5.00 -10.76
CA SER A 77 7.27 -5.45 -9.73
C SER A 77 6.23 -4.37 -9.45
N ASN A 78 4.98 -4.77 -9.32
CA ASN A 78 3.89 -3.91 -8.87
C ASN A 78 3.26 -4.53 -7.62
N GLN A 79 3.59 -3.98 -6.46
CA GLN A 79 3.08 -4.45 -5.17
C GLN A 79 2.41 -3.30 -4.44
N ASN A 80 1.13 -3.46 -4.09
CA ASN A 80 0.38 -2.47 -3.30
C ASN A 80 0.48 -1.05 -3.86
N GLY A 81 0.42 -0.94 -5.20
CA GLY A 81 0.52 0.35 -5.89
C GLY A 81 1.93 0.93 -5.95
N LEU A 82 2.97 0.19 -5.56
CA LEU A 82 4.38 0.54 -5.78
C LEU A 82 4.90 -0.22 -7.01
N LEU A 83 5.25 0.54 -8.05
CA LEU A 83 5.99 0.06 -9.21
C LEU A 83 7.49 0.19 -8.97
N LEU A 84 8.18 -0.93 -8.84
CA LEU A 84 9.63 -1.04 -8.79
C LEU A 84 10.15 -1.61 -10.11
N LYS A 85 11.12 -0.95 -10.73
CA LYS A 85 11.82 -1.44 -11.92
C LYS A 85 13.32 -1.52 -11.65
N LEU A 86 13.87 -2.72 -11.74
CA LEU A 86 15.28 -3.05 -11.53
C LEU A 86 15.89 -3.58 -12.82
N GLU A 87 17.16 -3.30 -13.03
CA GLU A 87 17.97 -3.84 -14.13
C GLU A 87 19.16 -4.61 -13.56
N PHE A 88 19.47 -5.74 -14.17
CA PHE A 88 20.63 -6.58 -13.86
C PHE A 88 21.38 -6.84 -15.16
N SER A 89 22.62 -6.37 -15.26
CA SER A 89 23.40 -6.40 -16.49
C SER A 89 24.69 -7.20 -16.31
N GLU A 90 25.07 -7.97 -17.34
CA GLU A 90 26.37 -8.65 -17.38
C GLU A 90 27.52 -7.63 -17.61
N PRO A 91 28.76 -7.91 -17.16
CA PRO A 91 29.21 -9.15 -16.53
C PRO A 91 29.08 -9.18 -15.00
N ASP A 92 28.91 -8.03 -14.35
CA ASP A 92 28.99 -7.93 -12.88
C ASP A 92 27.68 -8.23 -12.16
N CYS A 93 26.57 -8.31 -12.90
CA CYS A 93 25.25 -8.65 -12.41
C CYS A 93 24.79 -7.76 -11.24
N LYS A 94 25.27 -6.52 -11.21
CA LYS A 94 24.86 -5.55 -10.20
C LYS A 94 23.44 -5.08 -10.49
N MET A 95 22.66 -4.98 -9.41
CA MET A 95 21.33 -4.41 -9.44
C MET A 95 21.43 -2.88 -9.62
N LYS A 96 20.75 -2.36 -10.64
CA LYS A 96 20.52 -0.94 -10.83
C LYS A 96 19.02 -0.65 -10.69
N VAL A 97 18.67 0.27 -9.81
CA VAL A 97 17.29 0.76 -9.71
C VAL A 97 17.03 1.70 -10.88
N LEU A 98 16.13 1.31 -11.78
CA LEU A 98 15.74 2.14 -12.92
C LEU A 98 14.59 3.07 -12.56
N LYS A 99 13.61 2.57 -11.80
CA LYS A 99 12.43 3.34 -11.41
C LYS A 99 11.87 2.85 -10.08
N ILE A 100 11.50 3.78 -9.23
CA ILE A 100 10.59 3.54 -8.11
C ILE A 100 9.48 4.57 -8.25
N SER A 101 8.26 4.12 -8.48
CA SER A 101 7.11 5.02 -8.58
C SER A 101 5.88 4.36 -7.99
N SER A 102 5.13 5.07 -7.17
CA SER A 102 3.80 4.60 -6.77
C SER A 102 2.88 4.68 -8.01
N SER A 103 2.49 3.54 -8.58
CA SER A 103 1.54 3.45 -9.71
C SER A 103 0.15 3.93 -9.31
N SER A 104 -0.19 3.92 -8.02
CA SER A 104 -1.32 4.66 -7.47
C SER A 104 -0.80 5.81 -6.61
N GLY A 105 -0.72 7.01 -7.17
CA GLY A 105 -0.56 8.23 -6.37
C GLY A 105 -1.49 8.20 -5.15
N GLY A 106 -0.99 8.62 -3.98
CA GLY A 106 -1.69 8.44 -2.72
C GLY A 106 -1.04 9.26 -1.62
N PHE A 107 -1.63 9.19 -0.43
CA PHE A 107 -1.18 9.86 0.78
C PHE A 107 -0.16 8.98 1.51
N LEU A 108 1.12 9.31 1.34
CA LEU A 108 2.26 8.55 1.83
C LEU A 108 2.67 8.96 3.26
N ASP A 109 3.58 8.20 3.88
CA ASP A 109 4.14 8.57 5.20
C ASP A 109 4.79 9.96 5.20
N ARG A 110 5.48 10.33 4.10
CA ARG A 110 6.04 11.68 3.95
C ARG A 110 4.96 12.76 3.87
N ASP A 111 3.79 12.45 3.30
CA ASP A 111 2.67 13.39 3.20
C ASP A 111 2.03 13.54 4.59
N LEU A 112 1.95 12.44 5.36
CA LEU A 112 1.54 12.47 6.76
C LEU A 112 2.48 13.36 7.58
N ASP A 113 3.79 13.13 7.48
CA ASP A 113 4.78 13.90 8.24
C ASP A 113 4.72 15.39 7.89
N GLN A 114 4.50 15.72 6.61
CA GLN A 114 4.28 17.10 6.16
C GLN A 114 2.97 17.68 6.70
N LEU A 115 1.87 16.91 6.68
CA LEU A 115 0.58 17.33 7.23
C LEU A 115 0.69 17.64 8.72
N LEU A 116 1.27 16.72 9.50
CA LEU A 116 1.44 16.84 10.95
C LEU A 116 2.37 18.00 11.33
N LYS A 117 3.38 18.30 10.50
CA LYS A 117 4.28 19.45 10.70
C LYS A 117 3.63 20.78 10.32
N LYS A 118 2.85 20.80 9.24
CA LYS A 118 2.22 22.02 8.69
C LYS A 118 1.02 22.46 9.53
N GLU A 119 0.16 21.50 9.89
CA GLU A 119 -1.10 21.76 10.57
C GLU A 119 -0.97 21.37 12.05
N LYS A 120 -1.18 22.34 12.96
CA LYS A 120 -1.07 22.09 14.41
C LYS A 120 -2.10 21.08 14.92
N ARG A 121 -3.27 21.00 14.29
CA ARG A 121 -4.36 20.08 14.64
C ARG A 121 -5.29 19.89 13.46
N GLY A 122 -5.94 18.73 13.39
CA GLY A 122 -6.96 18.48 12.37
C GLY A 122 -7.47 17.05 12.38
N VAL A 123 -8.17 16.71 11.30
CA VAL A 123 -8.81 15.41 11.11
C VAL A 123 -8.35 14.78 9.80
N ILE A 124 -8.12 13.46 9.83
CA ILE A 124 -8.00 12.62 8.65
C ILE A 124 -9.23 11.71 8.63
N TYR A 125 -10.06 11.82 7.59
CA TYR A 125 -11.23 10.99 7.40
C TYR A 125 -10.95 9.95 6.30
N LEU A 126 -11.10 8.67 6.64
CA LEU A 126 -10.94 7.57 5.71
C LEU A 126 -12.30 7.02 5.29
N TRP A 127 -12.44 6.80 3.98
CA TRP A 127 -13.69 6.30 3.41
C TRP A 127 -13.45 5.14 2.43
N SER A 128 -14.44 4.26 2.29
CA SER A 128 -14.43 3.16 1.31
C SER A 128 -15.75 3.15 0.53
N PRO A 129 -15.73 3.08 -0.82
CA PRO A 129 -16.95 3.05 -1.63
C PRO A 129 -17.76 1.77 -1.41
N HIS A 130 -17.11 0.70 -0.94
CA HIS A 130 -17.73 -0.58 -0.64
C HIS A 130 -18.54 -0.57 0.67
N MET A 131 -18.52 0.54 1.42
CA MET A 131 -19.29 0.72 2.65
C MET A 131 -20.26 1.89 2.51
N SER A 132 -21.56 1.59 2.40
CA SER A 132 -22.60 2.59 2.14
C SER A 132 -22.61 3.76 3.14
N LEU A 133 -22.45 3.48 4.43
CA LEU A 133 -22.37 4.52 5.47
C LEU A 133 -21.14 5.43 5.32
N SER A 134 -20.06 4.91 4.76
CA SER A 134 -18.84 5.68 4.50
C SER A 134 -19.06 6.73 3.40
N VAL A 135 -19.77 6.35 2.33
CA VAL A 135 -20.18 7.25 1.25
C VAL A 135 -21.19 8.26 1.77
N TYR A 136 -22.18 7.82 2.55
CA TYR A 136 -23.19 8.71 3.13
C TYR A 136 -22.58 9.78 4.04
N GLU A 137 -21.65 9.43 4.92
CA GLU A 137 -20.95 10.40 5.77
C GLU A 137 -20.13 11.40 4.95
N LEU A 138 -19.50 10.95 3.86
CA LEU A 138 -18.75 11.85 2.97
C LEU A 138 -19.66 12.90 2.31
N VAL A 139 -20.85 12.48 1.87
CA VAL A 139 -21.89 13.38 1.32
C VAL A 139 -22.38 14.38 2.36
N GLU A 140 -22.65 13.92 3.58
CA GLU A 140 -23.06 14.80 4.68
C GLU A 140 -21.93 15.78 5.07
N MET A 141 -20.70 15.29 5.20
CA MET A 141 -19.52 16.08 5.54
C MET A 141 -19.29 17.22 4.57
N LYS A 142 -19.46 17.02 3.25
CA LYS A 142 -19.34 18.09 2.23
C LYS A 142 -20.17 19.33 2.59
N LYS A 143 -21.35 19.15 3.21
CA LYS A 143 -22.27 20.23 3.55
C LYS A 143 -21.79 21.13 4.70
N TYR A 144 -20.92 20.63 5.57
CA TYR A 144 -20.49 21.35 6.77
C TYR A 144 -18.97 21.36 7.01
N LEU A 145 -18.18 20.80 6.08
CA LEU A 145 -16.71 20.77 6.18
C LEU A 145 -16.13 22.17 6.38
N SER A 146 -16.63 23.14 5.61
CA SER A 146 -16.21 24.55 5.66
C SER A 146 -16.49 25.22 7.01
N SER A 147 -17.46 24.70 7.79
CA SER A 147 -17.79 25.23 9.12
C SER A 147 -16.93 24.67 10.24
N LEU A 148 -16.12 23.63 10.00
CA LEU A 148 -15.35 22.96 11.03
C LEU A 148 -14.13 23.77 11.51
N LYS A 149 -13.72 24.82 10.76
CA LYS A 149 -12.56 25.70 11.07
C LYS A 149 -11.25 24.95 11.40
N ILE A 150 -11.16 23.69 11.03
CA ILE A 150 -9.96 22.86 11.14
C ILE A 150 -9.68 22.18 9.80
N PRO A 151 -8.42 21.89 9.49
CA PRO A 151 -8.07 21.09 8.32
C PRO A 151 -8.69 19.69 8.41
N VAL A 152 -9.35 19.28 7.33
CA VAL A 152 -9.84 17.91 7.15
C VAL A 152 -9.21 17.31 5.90
N THR A 153 -8.47 16.22 6.07
CA THR A 153 -7.87 15.45 4.97
C THR A 153 -8.73 14.23 4.71
N ILE A 154 -9.28 14.10 3.50
CA ILE A 154 -10.13 12.95 3.12
C ILE A 154 -9.31 11.99 2.28
N LEU A 155 -9.29 10.72 2.67
CA LEU A 155 -8.51 9.67 2.02
C LEU A 155 -9.37 8.45 1.68
N LEU A 156 -9.18 7.93 0.47
CA LEU A 156 -9.80 6.70 -0.01
C LEU A 156 -9.08 5.47 0.59
N ASP A 157 -9.86 4.44 0.90
CA ASP A 157 -9.37 3.10 1.24
C ASP A 157 -8.31 2.61 0.25
N LEU A 158 -7.19 2.11 0.78
CA LEU A 158 -6.04 1.63 0.00
C LEU A 158 -6.46 0.56 -1.01
N ASN A 159 -7.42 -0.29 -0.64
CA ASN A 159 -7.86 -1.45 -1.40
C ASN A 159 -9.17 -1.22 -2.18
N ALA A 160 -9.70 0.01 -2.18
CA ALA A 160 -10.93 0.32 -2.89
C ALA A 160 -10.80 0.08 -4.41
N ASP A 161 -11.91 -0.29 -5.06
CA ASP A 161 -12.02 -0.25 -6.52
C ASP A 161 -12.12 1.22 -6.95
N ILE A 162 -11.19 1.68 -7.79
CA ILE A 162 -11.10 3.11 -8.16
C ILE A 162 -12.26 3.54 -9.05
N ASP A 163 -12.72 2.67 -9.94
CA ASP A 163 -13.78 2.98 -10.87
C ASP A 163 -15.11 3.06 -10.12
N PHE A 164 -15.30 2.19 -9.13
CA PHE A 164 -16.44 2.24 -8.23
C PHE A 164 -16.41 3.46 -7.30
N ALA A 165 -15.23 3.83 -6.78
CA ALA A 165 -15.04 5.06 -6.02
C ALA A 165 -15.39 6.29 -6.87
N ASN A 166 -14.88 6.38 -8.09
CA ASN A 166 -15.13 7.48 -9.01
C ASN A 166 -16.61 7.61 -9.38
N LYS A 167 -17.29 6.49 -9.68
CA LYS A 167 -18.75 6.47 -9.90
C LYS A 167 -19.52 7.00 -8.69
N SER A 168 -19.07 6.64 -7.48
CA SER A 168 -19.69 7.14 -6.23
C SER A 168 -19.49 8.66 -6.09
N LEU A 169 -18.31 9.19 -6.37
CA LEU A 169 -18.08 10.63 -6.33
C LEU A 169 -18.93 11.38 -7.35
N GLN A 170 -18.97 10.92 -8.61
CA GLN A 170 -19.78 11.52 -9.67
C GLN A 170 -21.27 11.53 -9.32
N LYS A 171 -21.79 10.43 -8.78
CA LYS A 171 -23.20 10.31 -8.38
C LYS A 171 -23.63 11.36 -7.35
N TYR A 172 -22.71 11.75 -6.46
CA TYR A 172 -23.00 12.68 -5.37
C TYR A 172 -22.28 14.04 -5.52
N ASP A 173 -21.77 14.34 -6.72
CA ASP A 173 -21.02 15.56 -7.02
C ASP A 173 -19.85 15.80 -6.04
N LEU A 174 -19.15 14.76 -5.60
CA LEU A 174 -18.05 14.88 -4.66
C LEU A 174 -16.73 15.23 -5.37
N PRO A 175 -15.84 16.02 -4.73
CA PRO A 175 -14.57 16.41 -5.33
C PRO A 175 -13.65 15.22 -5.68
N LEU A 176 -13.00 15.27 -6.84
CA LEU A 176 -12.13 14.19 -7.34
C LEU A 176 -10.90 13.98 -6.46
N GLU A 177 -10.44 14.99 -5.72
CA GLU A 177 -9.35 14.84 -4.76
C GLU A 177 -9.66 13.81 -3.65
N TYR A 178 -10.93 13.47 -3.42
CA TYR A 178 -11.31 12.43 -2.46
C TYR A 178 -10.95 11.02 -2.94
N LEU A 179 -10.50 10.85 -4.18
CA LEU A 179 -9.90 9.61 -4.70
C LEU A 179 -8.45 9.40 -4.23
N LYS A 180 -7.85 10.36 -3.50
CA LYS A 180 -6.49 10.20 -2.98
C LYS A 180 -6.45 9.02 -2.00
N ARG A 181 -5.86 7.90 -2.41
CA ARG A 181 -5.73 6.69 -1.58
C ARG A 181 -4.89 6.95 -0.34
N MET A 182 -5.29 6.41 0.81
CA MET A 182 -4.44 6.29 1.98
C MET A 182 -3.37 5.24 1.68
N ASN A 183 -2.10 5.64 1.62
CA ASN A 183 -0.96 4.75 1.38
C ASN A 183 0.16 5.06 2.38
N SER A 184 -0.20 5.13 3.66
CA SER A 184 0.71 5.44 4.76
C SER A 184 0.78 4.25 5.71
N ARG A 185 1.97 3.67 5.85
CA ARG A 185 2.22 2.59 6.82
C ARG A 185 2.08 3.08 8.25
N LYS A 186 2.38 4.37 8.51
CA LYS A 186 2.12 4.99 9.82
C LYS A 186 0.62 5.00 10.15
N LEU A 187 -0.24 5.39 9.21
CA LEU A 187 -1.69 5.35 9.41
C LEU A 187 -2.21 3.92 9.53
N GLU A 188 -1.72 3.00 8.72
CA GLU A 188 -2.04 1.58 8.81
C GLU A 188 -1.70 0.99 10.19
N ASN A 189 -0.47 1.24 10.68
CA ASN A 189 -0.02 0.83 12.02
C ASN A 189 -0.84 1.49 13.14
N PHE A 190 -1.38 2.68 12.90
CA PHE A 190 -2.32 3.36 13.81
C PHE A 190 -3.75 2.79 13.74
N GLY A 191 -3.99 1.78 12.90
CA GLY A 191 -5.24 1.07 12.76
C GLY A 191 -6.23 1.70 11.77
N ALA A 192 -5.77 2.58 10.88
CA ALA A 192 -6.63 3.28 9.92
C ALA A 192 -7.40 2.34 8.98
N THR A 193 -6.84 1.16 8.70
CA THR A 193 -7.40 0.14 7.78
C THR A 193 -8.29 -0.89 8.46
N ILE A 194 -8.41 -0.86 9.80
CA ILE A 194 -9.16 -1.89 10.56
C ILE A 194 -10.67 -1.81 10.25
N HIS A 195 -11.20 -0.61 10.01
CA HIS A 195 -12.63 -0.41 9.77
C HIS A 195 -12.85 0.87 8.97
N TYR A 196 -13.83 0.87 8.06
CA TYR A 196 -14.27 2.04 7.32
C TYR A 196 -15.76 2.36 7.61
N PRO A 197 -16.20 3.62 7.57
CA PRO A 197 -15.35 4.81 7.64
C PRO A 197 -14.55 4.84 8.95
N SER A 198 -13.51 5.68 8.99
CA SER A 198 -12.74 5.93 10.22
C SER A 198 -12.26 7.37 10.26
N THR A 199 -12.34 7.96 11.43
CA THR A 199 -11.88 9.32 11.70
C THR A 199 -10.64 9.27 12.57
N ILE A 200 -9.56 9.92 12.14
CA ILE A 200 -8.31 10.02 12.89
C ILE A 200 -8.07 11.48 13.24
N PHE A 201 -7.86 11.73 14.52
CA PHE A 201 -7.54 13.04 15.07
C PHE A 201 -6.03 13.16 15.23
N TYR A 202 -5.47 14.31 14.89
CA TYR A 202 -4.07 14.63 15.11
C TYR A 202 -3.90 16.01 15.72
N LYS A 203 -2.86 16.17 16.54
CA LYS A 203 -2.54 17.39 17.26
C LYS A 203 -1.06 17.44 17.61
N ASP A 204 -0.46 18.61 17.51
CA ASP A 204 0.92 18.92 17.91
C ASP A 204 1.97 17.95 17.35
N GLY A 205 1.80 17.58 16.06
CA GLY A 205 2.71 16.68 15.35
C GLY A 205 2.43 15.18 15.52
N GLU A 206 1.38 14.80 16.27
CA GLU A 206 1.10 13.41 16.62
C GLU A 206 -0.32 12.96 16.26
N LEU A 207 -0.49 11.67 15.99
CA LEU A 207 -1.79 11.02 15.88
C LEU A 207 -2.35 10.76 17.28
N VAL A 208 -3.55 11.28 17.56
CA VAL A 208 -4.14 11.28 18.92
C VAL A 208 -5.11 10.13 19.12
N LYS A 209 -6.09 9.98 18.21
CA LYS A 209 -7.16 9.00 18.37
C LYS A 209 -7.73 8.57 17.03
N ARG A 210 -7.98 7.27 16.91
CA ARG A 210 -8.84 6.68 15.87
C ARG A 210 -10.23 6.43 16.43
N VAL A 211 -11.26 6.84 15.68
CA VAL A 211 -12.67 6.56 15.95
C VAL A 211 -13.25 5.85 14.72
N PRO A 212 -13.54 4.54 14.81
CA PRO A 212 -14.17 3.81 13.71
C PRO A 212 -15.64 4.16 13.57
N GLY A 213 -16.15 3.97 12.35
CA GLY A 213 -17.57 4.00 12.04
C GLY A 213 -18.11 5.40 11.76
N PHE A 214 -19.40 5.41 11.44
CA PHE A 214 -20.16 6.61 11.11
C PHE A 214 -20.33 7.50 12.34
N ASN A 215 -19.92 8.76 12.26
CA ASN A 215 -20.06 9.72 13.36
C ASN A 215 -21.23 10.69 13.09
N GLY A 216 -21.35 11.19 11.87
CA GLY A 216 -22.30 12.26 11.55
C GLY A 216 -21.91 13.61 12.17
N LYS A 217 -22.64 14.67 11.81
CA LYS A 217 -22.21 16.07 12.07
C LYS A 217 -22.01 16.40 13.56
N LYS A 218 -23.04 16.20 14.38
CA LYS A 218 -23.00 16.56 15.81
C LYS A 218 -21.90 15.79 16.54
N SER A 219 -21.84 14.47 16.29
CA SER A 219 -20.80 13.62 16.87
C SER A 219 -19.40 14.07 16.44
N LEU A 220 -19.19 14.37 15.15
CA LEU A 220 -17.87 14.81 14.68
C LEU A 220 -17.42 16.11 15.35
N GLN A 221 -18.31 17.09 15.52
CA GLN A 221 -18.00 18.33 16.25
C GLN A 221 -17.68 18.06 17.73
N ASP A 222 -18.44 17.19 18.38
CA ASP A 222 -18.19 16.79 19.77
C ASP A 222 -16.85 16.05 19.91
N LEU A 223 -16.50 15.19 18.95
CA LEU A 223 -15.22 14.48 18.92
C LEU A 223 -14.05 15.42 18.64
N ILE A 224 -14.22 16.42 17.77
CA ILE A 224 -13.22 17.47 17.55
C ILE A 224 -12.99 18.21 18.86
N LYS A 225 -14.05 18.66 19.54
CA LYS A 225 -13.92 19.35 20.83
C LYS A 225 -13.21 18.47 21.87
N LYS A 226 -13.57 17.18 21.92
CA LYS A 226 -13.01 16.19 22.84
C LYS A 226 -11.51 15.95 22.62
N TYR A 227 -11.06 15.78 21.38
CA TYR A 227 -9.68 15.35 21.10
C TYR A 227 -8.75 16.48 20.69
N LEU A 228 -9.29 17.58 20.15
CA LEU A 228 -8.50 18.72 19.64
C LEU A 228 -8.66 20.00 20.46
N GLY A 229 -9.59 20.01 21.43
CA GLY A 229 -9.94 21.18 22.23
C GLY A 229 -10.97 22.09 21.54
N GLU A 230 -11.27 23.25 22.15
CA GLU A 230 -12.24 24.20 21.59
C GLU A 230 -11.74 24.78 20.24
N ILE A 231 -12.69 24.96 19.31
CA ILE A 231 -12.46 25.44 17.94
C ILE A 231 -12.80 26.93 17.84
#